data_AF-A0A7Y4G1J9-F1
#
_entry.id   AF-A0A7Y4G1J9-F1
#
_cell.length_a   1.000
_cell.length_b   1.000
_cell.length_c   1.000
_cell.angle_alpha   90.00
_cell.angle_beta   90.00
_cell.angle_gamma   90.00
#
_symmetry.space_group_name_H-M   'P 1'
#
loop_
_entity.id
_entity.type
_entity.pdbx_description
1 polymer ?
#
loop_
_entity_poly.entity_id
_entity_poly.type
_entity_poly.pdbx_seq_one_letter_code
_entity_poly.pdbx_strand_id
1 'polypeptide(L)'
;GARSLQEQEGISLVRVCKLCGITRQSVYQREKRAVHRQLELKPIKQMVLDIRRYMPRVGTRKLYFLLKPKLQEQGIKLGRDALFNYLRDERLLVRPKRSFTKTTNSKHWMKKHPNLLKNYKPCTPEGVLVSDITYIQSDEGSHYLSLVTDAFSRKIMGYELSNEMKATDVVKALDMAIKGRQYHRSCIHHSDRGL
;
A
#
# COMPACT_ATOMS: atom_id res chain seq x y z
N GLY A 1 -20.98 11.70 24.95
CA GLY A 1 -20.30 12.06 26.22
C GLY A 1 -21.26 12.83 27.10
N ALA A 2 -21.00 13.03 28.40
CA ALA A 2 -22.00 13.62 29.32
C ALA A 2 -22.65 14.93 28.82
N ARG A 3 -21.89 15.81 28.16
CA ARG A 3 -22.44 17.02 27.50
C ARG A 3 -23.35 16.74 26.31
N SER A 4 -23.01 15.77 25.45
CA SER A 4 -23.86 15.45 24.30
C SER A 4 -25.15 14.77 24.73
N LEU A 5 -25.13 13.96 25.80
CA LEU A 5 -26.34 13.39 26.41
C LEU A 5 -27.21 14.46 27.08
N GLN A 6 -26.58 15.47 27.69
CA GLN A 6 -27.30 16.62 28.25
C GLN A 6 -28.08 17.38 27.17
N GLU A 7 -27.46 17.64 26.02
CA GLU A 7 -28.04 18.39 24.91
C GLU A 7 -29.08 17.58 24.12
N GLN A 8 -28.89 16.27 23.98
CA GLN A 8 -29.81 15.39 23.24
C GLN A 8 -31.11 15.10 24.02
N GLU A 9 -31.01 14.89 25.34
CA GLU A 9 -32.13 14.44 26.16
C GLU A 9 -32.78 15.58 26.97
N GLY A 10 -32.23 16.80 26.92
CA GLY A 10 -32.73 17.94 27.72
C GLY A 10 -32.59 17.75 29.24
N ILE A 11 -31.76 16.81 29.67
CA ILE A 11 -31.57 16.44 31.07
C ILE A 11 -30.52 17.36 31.72
N SER A 12 -30.64 17.67 33.01
CA SER A 12 -29.63 18.47 33.72
C SER A 12 -28.26 17.77 33.77
N LEU A 13 -27.17 18.54 33.66
CA LEU A 13 -25.79 18.02 33.71
C LEU A 13 -25.54 17.19 34.98
N VAL A 14 -26.17 17.56 36.10
CA VAL A 14 -26.11 16.83 37.38
C VAL A 14 -26.61 15.40 37.21
N ARG A 15 -27.77 15.24 36.59
CA ARG A 15 -28.42 13.93 36.41
C ARG A 15 -27.65 13.07 35.41
N VAL A 16 -27.12 13.65 34.33
CA VAL A 16 -26.26 12.92 33.39
C VAL A 16 -24.94 12.48 34.05
N CYS A 17 -24.30 13.37 34.81
CA CYS A 17 -23.08 13.04 35.55
C CYS A 17 -23.31 11.88 36.53
N LYS A 18 -24.44 11.89 37.25
CA LYS A 18 -24.82 10.81 38.17
C LYS A 18 -25.06 9.49 37.45
N LEU A 19 -25.76 9.50 36.31
CA LEU A 19 -26.02 8.31 35.48
C LEU A 19 -24.71 7.73 34.90
N CYS A 20 -23.75 8.58 34.55
CA CYS A 20 -22.45 8.16 34.01
C CYS A 20 -21.39 7.87 35.09
N GLY A 21 -21.71 8.02 36.38
CA GLY A 21 -20.75 7.79 37.47
C GLY A 21 -19.57 8.76 37.50
N ILE A 22 -19.72 9.99 36.99
CA ILE A 22 -18.66 11.01 36.95
C ILE A 22 -19.07 12.28 37.69
N THR A 23 -18.10 13.08 38.13
CA THR A 23 -18.37 14.36 38.79
C THR A 23 -18.56 15.48 37.78
N ARG A 24 -19.39 16.48 38.09
CA ARG A 24 -19.51 17.71 37.29
C ARG A 24 -18.16 18.41 37.09
N GLN A 25 -17.35 18.46 38.15
CA GLN A 25 -16.03 19.08 38.11
C GLN A 25 -15.13 18.40 37.06
N SER A 26 -15.20 17.08 36.89
CA SER A 26 -14.44 16.36 35.86
C SER A 26 -14.83 16.78 34.44
N VAL A 27 -16.11 17.09 34.20
CA VAL A 27 -16.62 17.57 32.91
C VAL A 27 -16.05 18.96 32.62
N TYR A 28 -16.19 19.90 33.54
CA TYR A 28 -15.64 21.25 33.37
C TYR A 28 -14.12 21.26 33.24
N GLN A 29 -13.40 20.44 34.02
CA GLN A 29 -11.94 20.32 33.88
C GLN A 29 -11.55 19.74 32.51
N ARG A 30 -12.33 18.82 31.96
CA ARG A 30 -12.10 18.29 30.61
C ARG A 30 -12.33 19.37 29.55
N GLU A 31 -13.41 20.15 29.65
CA GLU A 31 -13.68 21.27 28.75
C GLU A 31 -12.56 22.31 28.80
N LYS A 32 -12.14 22.71 30.01
CA LYS A 32 -11.03 23.66 30.21
C LYS A 32 -9.72 23.14 29.59
N ARG A 33 -9.41 21.86 29.78
CA ARG A 33 -8.23 21.22 29.14
C ARG A 33 -8.36 21.20 27.61
N ALA A 34 -9.54 20.93 27.06
CA ALA A 34 -9.75 20.93 25.61
C ALA A 34 -9.55 22.32 25.00
N VAL A 35 -10.12 23.37 25.63
CA VAL A 35 -9.93 24.76 25.20
C VAL A 35 -8.45 25.17 25.27
N HIS A 36 -7.78 24.87 26.39
CA HIS A 36 -6.35 25.16 26.54
C HIS A 36 -5.53 24.44 25.46
N ARG A 37 -5.81 23.16 25.22
CA ARG A 37 -5.13 22.38 24.18
C ARG A 37 -5.37 22.95 22.79
N GLN A 38 -6.58 23.42 22.48
CA GLN A 38 -6.87 24.03 21.18
C GLN A 38 -6.06 25.33 20.98
N LEU A 39 -5.90 26.13 22.03
CA LEU A 39 -5.07 27.33 22.00
C LEU A 39 -3.59 26.99 21.81
N GLU A 40 -3.05 26.01 22.52
CA GLU A 40 -1.67 25.52 22.35
C GLU A 40 -1.41 25.05 20.91
N LEU A 41 -2.37 24.39 20.27
CA LEU A 41 -2.20 23.82 18.93
C LEU A 41 -2.45 24.83 17.79
N LYS A 42 -3.04 25.99 18.08
CA LYS A 42 -3.39 27.02 17.10
C LYS A 42 -2.22 27.41 16.16
N PRO A 43 -0.97 27.58 16.64
CA PRO A 43 0.17 27.93 15.77
C PRO A 43 0.54 26.84 14.76
N ILE A 44 0.28 25.57 15.07
CA ILE A 44 0.71 24.42 14.24
C ILE A 44 0.10 24.49 12.86
N LYS A 45 -1.17 24.92 12.75
CA LYS A 45 -1.84 25.07 11.46
C LYS A 45 -1.04 25.94 10.51
N GLN A 46 -0.57 27.09 10.99
CA GLN A 46 0.22 28.01 10.16
C GLN A 46 1.56 27.38 9.78
N MET A 47 2.27 26.77 10.74
CA MET A 47 3.55 26.10 10.46
C MET A 47 3.43 25.00 9.41
N VAL A 48 2.35 24.22 9.45
CA VAL A 48 2.05 23.17 8.48
C VAL A 48 1.81 23.78 7.10
N LEU A 49 1.02 24.84 7.02
CA LEU A 49 0.73 25.54 5.77
C LEU A 49 1.99 26.15 5.17
N ASP A 50 2.87 26.75 5.97
CA ASP A 50 4.13 27.33 5.51
C ASP A 50 5.04 26.29 4.86
N ILE A 51 5.20 25.12 5.49
CA ILE A 51 5.98 24.02 4.89
C ILE A 51 5.32 23.54 3.59
N ARG A 52 3.99 23.46 3.57
CA ARG A 52 3.25 22.97 2.40
C ARG A 52 3.15 23.96 1.25
N ARG A 53 3.45 25.24 1.45
CA ARG A 53 3.65 26.19 0.33
C ARG A 53 4.78 25.71 -0.60
N TYR A 54 5.87 25.20 -0.03
CA TYR A 54 7.01 24.68 -0.78
C TYR A 54 6.90 23.19 -1.08
N MET A 55 6.26 22.41 -0.19
CA MET A 55 6.11 20.95 -0.35
C MET A 55 4.63 20.51 -0.20
N PRO A 56 3.76 20.76 -1.21
CA PRO A 56 2.31 20.58 -1.07
C PRO A 56 1.86 19.16 -0.68
N ARG A 57 2.64 18.15 -1.03
CA ARG A 57 2.32 16.72 -0.81
C ARG A 57 3.18 16.06 0.27
N VAL A 58 3.87 16.83 1.11
CA VAL A 58 4.69 16.24 2.18
C VAL A 58 3.83 15.43 3.14
N GLY A 59 4.20 14.15 3.32
CA GLY A 59 3.50 13.24 4.21
C GLY A 59 3.71 13.61 5.69
N THR A 60 2.72 13.30 6.53
CA THR A 60 2.70 13.68 7.96
C THR A 60 3.93 13.20 8.74
N ARG A 61 4.51 12.02 8.41
CA ARG A 61 5.75 11.54 9.05
C ARG A 61 6.92 12.48 8.79
N LYS A 62 7.16 12.87 7.54
CA LYS A 62 8.22 13.82 7.18
C LYS A 62 7.93 15.21 7.73
N LEU A 63 6.68 15.64 7.65
CA LEU A 63 6.21 16.91 8.22
C LEU A 63 6.48 17.01 9.73
N TYR A 64 6.27 15.92 10.49
CA TYR A 64 6.59 15.86 11.92
C TYR A 64 8.08 16.16 12.19
N PHE A 65 8.99 15.55 11.42
CA PHE A 65 10.42 15.80 11.57
C PHE A 65 10.79 17.26 11.24
N LEU A 66 10.18 17.84 10.20
CA LEU A 66 10.40 19.24 9.82
C LEU A 66 9.86 20.23 10.85
N LEU A 67 8.76 19.89 11.53
CA LEU A 67 8.15 20.73 12.57
C LEU A 67 8.83 20.58 13.93
N LYS A 68 9.49 19.45 14.20
CA LYS A 68 10.04 19.11 15.51
C LYS A 68 10.90 20.24 16.13
N PRO A 69 11.82 20.90 15.40
CA PRO A 69 12.61 21.99 15.99
C PRO A 69 11.74 23.16 16.45
N LYS A 70 10.79 23.61 15.62
CA LYS A 70 9.86 24.72 15.96
C LYS A 70 8.94 24.35 17.12
N LEU A 71 8.50 23.10 17.19
CA LEU A 71 7.68 22.61 18.32
C LEU A 71 8.46 22.64 19.63
N GLN A 72 9.75 22.27 19.60
CA GLN A 72 10.62 22.31 20.78
C GLN A 72 10.90 23.76 21.23
N GLU A 73 11.19 24.65 20.29
CA GLU A 73 11.41 26.09 20.55
C GLU A 73 10.19 26.76 21.19
N GLN A 74 8.98 26.42 20.73
CA GLN A 74 7.73 26.95 21.30
C GLN A 74 7.22 26.16 22.52
N GLY A 75 7.96 25.16 23.00
CA GLY A 75 7.56 24.33 24.15
C GLY A 75 6.30 23.48 23.91
N ILE A 76 5.87 23.28 22.66
CA ILE A 76 4.64 22.57 22.30
C ILE A 76 4.90 21.06 22.35
N LYS A 77 4.35 20.40 23.36
CA LYS A 77 4.40 18.92 23.48
C LYS A 77 3.40 18.26 22.54
N LEU A 78 3.86 17.90 21.34
CA LEU A 78 3.07 17.18 20.34
C LEU A 78 3.83 15.96 19.81
N GLY A 79 3.27 14.77 20.03
CA GLY A 79 3.77 13.51 19.46
C GLY A 79 3.33 13.31 18.01
N ARG A 80 3.99 12.37 17.32
CA ARG A 80 3.68 12.00 15.93
C ARG A 80 2.20 11.66 15.73
N ASP A 81 1.65 10.80 16.57
CA ASP A 81 0.27 10.31 16.41
C ASP A 81 -0.77 11.39 16.77
N ALA A 82 -0.44 12.25 17.74
CA ALA A 82 -1.23 13.42 18.04
C ALA A 82 -1.25 14.42 16.87
N LEU A 83 -0.13 14.60 16.17
CA LEU A 83 -0.09 15.40 14.94
C LEU A 83 -0.96 14.79 13.83
N PHE A 84 -0.96 13.46 13.67
CA PHE A 84 -1.87 12.79 12.72
C PHE A 84 -3.34 13.05 13.04
N ASN A 85 -3.73 12.96 14.32
CA ASN A 85 -5.09 13.24 14.76
C ASN A 85 -5.45 14.71 14.54
N TYR A 86 -4.58 15.64 14.95
CA TYR A 86 -4.78 17.08 14.74
C TYR A 86 -4.96 17.43 13.25
N LEU A 87 -4.09 16.91 12.37
CA LEU A 87 -4.23 17.14 10.93
C LEU A 87 -5.49 16.49 10.35
N ARG A 88 -5.98 15.39 10.94
CA ARG A 88 -7.26 14.79 10.54
C ARG A 88 -8.42 15.73 10.86
N ASP A 89 -8.45 16.25 12.08
CA ASP A 89 -9.50 17.14 12.58
C ASP A 89 -9.52 18.47 11.80
N GLU A 90 -8.34 19.01 11.48
CA GLU A 90 -8.17 20.21 10.65
C GLU A 90 -8.35 19.95 9.14
N ARG A 91 -8.65 18.72 8.72
CA ARG A 91 -8.78 18.30 7.31
C ARG A 91 -7.51 18.58 6.46
N LEU A 92 -6.35 18.51 7.10
CA LEU A 92 -5.04 18.72 6.51
C LEU A 92 -4.29 17.41 6.23
N LEU A 93 -4.92 16.24 6.20
CA LEU A 93 -4.22 15.02 5.77
C LEU A 93 -4.05 14.99 4.24
N VAL A 94 -2.82 14.71 3.79
CA VAL A 94 -2.56 14.47 2.36
C VAL A 94 -3.10 13.10 1.99
N ARG A 95 -4.03 13.05 1.04
CA ARG A 95 -4.56 11.79 0.50
C ARG A 95 -3.54 11.19 -0.47
N PRO A 96 -3.09 9.94 -0.28
CA PRO A 96 -2.24 9.28 -1.26
C PRO A 96 -3.04 9.09 -2.55
N LYS A 97 -2.56 9.67 -3.65
CA LYS A 97 -3.09 9.36 -4.98
C LYS A 97 -2.55 7.99 -5.37
N ARG A 98 -3.42 6.98 -5.53
CA ARG A 98 -3.01 5.70 -6.13
C ARG A 98 -2.58 6.00 -7.58
N SER A 99 -1.30 5.85 -7.87
CA SER A 99 -0.81 5.78 -9.24
C SER A 99 -0.65 4.31 -9.60
N PHE A 100 -1.42 3.85 -10.59
CA PHE A 100 -1.12 2.58 -11.24
C PHE A 100 -0.06 2.85 -12.30
N THR A 101 1.16 2.37 -12.07
CA THR A 101 2.14 2.31 -13.15
C THR A 101 1.64 1.27 -14.15
N LYS A 102 1.32 1.69 -15.37
CA LYS A 102 1.03 0.76 -16.45
C LYS A 102 2.36 0.17 -16.90
N THR A 103 2.69 -1.00 -16.37
CA THR A 103 3.91 -1.74 -16.71
C THR A 103 3.84 -2.38 -18.10
N THR A 104 2.65 -2.46 -18.69
CA THR A 104 2.37 -3.34 -19.84
C THR A 104 1.48 -2.60 -20.84
N ASN A 105 1.99 -2.29 -22.04
CA ASN A 105 1.22 -1.71 -23.15
C ASN A 105 0.28 -2.72 -23.87
N SER A 106 -0.82 -3.15 -23.25
CA SER A 106 -1.73 -4.17 -23.85
C SER A 106 -2.38 -3.78 -25.20
N LYS A 107 -2.15 -2.54 -25.69
CA LYS A 107 -2.64 -2.00 -26.97
C LYS A 107 -1.59 -2.06 -28.10
N HIS A 108 -0.64 -2.98 -28.04
CA HIS A 108 0.28 -3.24 -29.15
C HIS A 108 -0.41 -3.88 -30.37
N TRP A 109 0.22 -3.72 -31.54
CA TRP A 109 -0.21 -4.24 -32.83
C TRP A 109 0.15 -5.72 -33.05
N MET A 110 1.05 -6.28 -32.23
CA MET A 110 1.49 -7.68 -32.37
C MET A 110 0.34 -8.69 -32.20
N LYS A 111 0.48 -9.84 -32.87
CA LYS A 111 -0.51 -10.93 -32.87
C LYS A 111 -0.83 -11.41 -31.46
N LYS A 112 -2.12 -11.59 -31.18
CA LYS A 112 -2.64 -12.05 -29.89
C LYS A 112 -3.13 -13.47 -30.03
N HIS A 113 -2.47 -14.41 -29.35
CA HIS A 113 -2.93 -15.79 -29.27
C HIS A 113 -4.17 -15.89 -28.34
N PRO A 114 -5.13 -16.78 -28.65
CA PRO A 114 -6.31 -17.00 -27.80
C PRO A 114 -5.88 -17.56 -26.45
N ASN A 115 -6.51 -17.10 -25.38
CA ASN A 115 -6.24 -17.62 -24.04
C ASN A 115 -7.01 -18.93 -23.82
N LEU A 116 -6.33 -20.06 -24.04
CA LEU A 116 -6.89 -21.40 -23.83
C LEU A 116 -7.17 -21.71 -22.35
N LEU A 117 -6.62 -20.94 -21.41
CA LEU A 117 -6.81 -21.15 -19.96
C LEU A 117 -8.06 -20.50 -19.37
N LYS A 118 -8.80 -19.68 -20.13
CA LYS A 118 -9.92 -18.88 -19.58
C LYS A 118 -10.95 -19.72 -18.81
N ASN A 119 -11.24 -20.92 -19.30
CA ASN A 119 -12.20 -21.87 -18.71
C ASN A 119 -11.57 -23.26 -18.44
N TYR A 120 -10.24 -23.36 -18.46
CA TYR A 120 -9.54 -24.63 -18.33
C TYR A 120 -8.82 -24.71 -16.99
N LYS A 121 -9.08 -25.79 -16.24
CA LYS A 121 -8.39 -26.08 -14.99
C LYS A 121 -7.31 -27.14 -15.24
N PRO A 122 -6.03 -26.89 -14.89
CA PRO A 122 -5.01 -27.92 -14.96
C PRO A 122 -5.36 -29.09 -14.03
N CYS A 123 -5.59 -30.27 -14.59
CA CYS A 123 -5.97 -31.48 -13.83
C CYS A 123 -4.91 -32.59 -13.89
N THR A 124 -3.84 -32.41 -14.67
CA THR A 124 -2.79 -33.41 -14.85
C THR A 124 -1.41 -32.76 -14.97
N PRO A 125 -0.32 -33.41 -14.52
CA PRO A 125 1.05 -32.90 -14.70
C PRO A 125 1.39 -32.69 -16.18
N GLU A 126 2.18 -31.67 -16.52
CA GLU A 126 2.60 -31.37 -17.89
C GLU A 126 1.43 -31.16 -18.88
N GLY A 127 0.23 -30.87 -18.37
CA GLY A 127 -0.91 -30.48 -19.21
C GLY A 127 -0.88 -28.99 -19.56
N VAL A 128 -0.34 -28.18 -18.66
CA VAL A 128 -0.21 -26.73 -18.81
C VAL A 128 1.13 -26.29 -18.26
N LEU A 129 1.99 -25.76 -19.12
CA LEU A 129 3.22 -25.08 -18.75
C LEU A 129 2.97 -23.57 -18.78
N VAL A 130 3.31 -22.90 -17.68
CA VAL A 130 3.17 -21.44 -17.53
C VAL A 130 4.57 -20.83 -17.48
N SER A 131 4.83 -19.86 -18.35
CA SER A 131 6.07 -19.09 -18.33
C SER A 131 5.91 -17.81 -17.52
N ASP A 132 6.93 -17.46 -16.75
CA ASP A 132 7.05 -16.18 -16.04
C ASP A 132 8.48 -15.64 -16.11
N ILE A 133 8.66 -14.33 -15.94
CA ILE A 133 9.98 -13.69 -15.82
C ILE A 133 10.01 -12.94 -14.50
N THR A 134 10.98 -13.27 -13.65
CA THR A 134 11.22 -12.57 -12.39
C THR A 134 12.63 -12.00 -12.34
N TYR A 135 12.86 -11.07 -11.42
CA TYR A 135 14.14 -10.41 -11.23
C TYR A 135 14.80 -10.93 -9.95
N ILE A 136 16.08 -11.24 -10.04
CA ILE A 136 16.89 -11.66 -8.90
C ILE A 136 18.00 -10.64 -8.71
N GLN A 137 18.14 -10.12 -7.50
CA GLN A 137 19.21 -9.20 -7.14
C GLN A 137 20.40 -9.99 -6.58
N SER A 138 21.59 -9.66 -7.06
CA SER A 138 22.88 -10.17 -6.58
C SER A 138 23.83 -9.01 -6.30
N ASP A 139 25.02 -9.32 -5.78
CA ASP A 139 26.11 -8.33 -5.61
C ASP A 139 26.63 -7.80 -6.96
N GLU A 140 26.41 -8.53 -8.06
CA GLU A 140 26.83 -8.16 -9.42
C GLU A 140 25.77 -7.34 -10.16
N GLY A 141 24.53 -7.28 -9.64
CA GLY A 141 23.45 -6.49 -10.22
C GLY A 141 22.10 -7.19 -10.22
N SER A 142 21.21 -6.76 -11.13
CA SER A 142 19.89 -7.37 -11.32
C SER A 142 19.91 -8.33 -12.50
N HIS A 143 19.53 -9.57 -12.25
CA HIS A 143 19.40 -10.62 -13.26
C HIS A 143 17.94 -10.94 -13.54
N TYR A 144 17.68 -11.44 -14.74
CA TYR A 144 16.37 -11.86 -15.22
C TYR A 144 16.32 -13.38 -15.22
N LEU A 145 15.41 -13.95 -14.42
CA LEU A 145 15.16 -15.37 -14.38
C LEU A 145 13.89 -15.68 -15.16
N SER A 146 14.05 -16.34 -16.32
CA SER A 146 12.94 -16.92 -17.08
C SER A 146 12.60 -18.28 -16.50
N LEU A 147 11.34 -18.51 -16.16
CA LEU A 147 10.85 -19.75 -15.57
C LEU A 147 9.76 -20.35 -16.44
N VAL A 148 9.74 -21.68 -16.53
CA VAL A 148 8.62 -22.46 -17.07
C VAL A 148 8.20 -23.47 -16.00
N THR A 149 6.96 -23.32 -15.52
CA THR A 149 6.41 -24.08 -14.40
C THR A 149 5.22 -24.90 -14.84
N ASP A 150 5.12 -26.15 -14.39
CA ASP A 150 3.91 -26.95 -14.55
C ASP A 150 2.79 -26.43 -13.63
N ALA A 151 1.66 -26.04 -14.21
CA ALA A 151 0.57 -25.42 -13.47
C ALA A 151 -0.11 -26.38 -12.48
N PHE A 152 -0.04 -27.70 -12.75
CA PHE A 152 -0.64 -28.72 -11.88
C PHE A 152 0.27 -29.06 -10.70
N SER A 153 1.50 -29.52 -10.96
CA SER A 153 2.43 -29.98 -9.92
C SER A 153 3.24 -28.87 -9.25
N ARG A 154 3.24 -27.65 -9.83
CA ARG A 154 4.11 -26.53 -9.45
C ARG A 154 5.60 -26.78 -9.65
N LYS A 155 5.97 -27.87 -10.31
CA LYS A 155 7.37 -28.17 -10.64
C LYS A 155 7.91 -27.15 -11.64
N ILE A 156 9.10 -26.60 -11.35
CA ILE A 156 9.87 -25.85 -12.35
C ILE A 156 10.39 -26.87 -13.36
N MET A 157 9.91 -26.75 -14.59
CA MET A 157 10.24 -27.65 -15.69
C MET A 157 11.45 -27.17 -16.49
N GLY A 158 11.65 -25.85 -16.55
CA GLY A 158 12.81 -25.26 -17.17
C GLY A 158 13.05 -23.84 -16.66
N TYR A 159 14.29 -23.38 -16.76
CA TYR A 159 14.70 -22.06 -16.32
C TYR A 159 15.90 -21.55 -17.12
N GLU A 160 16.08 -20.24 -17.16
CA GLU A 160 17.28 -19.58 -17.70
C GLU A 160 17.53 -18.28 -16.94
N LEU A 161 18.77 -18.08 -16.48
CA LEU A 161 19.21 -16.84 -15.84
C LEU A 161 19.98 -16.01 -16.85
N SER A 162 19.62 -14.74 -17.02
CA SER A 162 20.24 -13.82 -17.97
C SER A 162 20.48 -12.45 -17.36
N ASN A 163 21.43 -11.71 -17.93
CA ASN A 163 21.68 -10.31 -17.59
C ASN A 163 20.76 -9.36 -18.35
N GLU A 164 20.00 -9.87 -19.33
CA GLU A 164 19.11 -9.09 -20.19
C GLU A 164 17.74 -9.77 -20.32
N MET A 165 16.70 -8.99 -20.64
CA MET A 165 15.37 -9.52 -20.91
C MET A 165 15.18 -9.82 -22.41
N LYS A 166 15.83 -10.87 -22.92
CA LYS A 166 15.70 -11.28 -24.33
C LYS A 166 14.69 -12.41 -24.50
N ALA A 167 13.92 -12.37 -25.59
CA ALA A 167 13.02 -13.46 -25.95
C ALA A 167 13.75 -14.80 -26.12
N THR A 168 15.02 -14.77 -26.51
CA THR A 168 15.87 -15.97 -26.62
C THR A 168 16.05 -16.70 -25.29
N ASP A 169 16.09 -15.97 -24.18
CA ASP A 169 16.29 -16.58 -22.85
C ASP A 169 15.01 -17.29 -22.36
N VAL A 170 13.84 -16.72 -22.70
CA VAL A 170 12.54 -17.37 -22.48
C VAL A 170 12.43 -18.65 -23.31
N VAL A 171 12.91 -18.64 -24.56
CA VAL A 171 12.92 -19.82 -25.44
C VAL A 171 13.81 -20.91 -24.87
N LYS A 172 15.00 -20.59 -24.34
CA LYS A 172 15.88 -21.59 -23.70
C LYS A 172 15.21 -22.28 -22.51
N ALA A 173 14.53 -21.51 -21.65
CA ALA A 173 13.79 -22.07 -20.52
C ALA A 173 12.65 -23.00 -21.00
N LEU A 174 11.97 -22.64 -22.09
CA LEU A 174 10.93 -23.48 -22.70
C LEU A 174 11.51 -24.75 -23.34
N ASP A 175 12.62 -24.65 -24.06
CA ASP A 175 13.29 -25.80 -24.67
C ASP A 175 13.77 -26.78 -23.60
N MET A 176 14.31 -26.27 -22.48
CA MET A 176 14.66 -27.07 -21.31
C MET A 176 13.43 -27.79 -20.76
N ALA A 177 12.31 -27.08 -20.59
CA ALA A 177 11.07 -27.66 -20.13
C ALA A 177 10.54 -28.76 -21.05
N ILE A 178 10.54 -28.54 -22.37
CA ILE A 178 10.08 -29.51 -23.36
C ILE A 178 10.95 -30.77 -23.37
N LYS A 179 12.29 -30.62 -23.33
CA LYS A 179 13.23 -31.75 -23.29
C LYS A 179 13.10 -32.57 -22.01
N GLY A 180 12.76 -31.93 -20.89
CA GLY A 180 12.59 -32.58 -19.60
C GLY A 180 11.22 -33.23 -19.38
N ARG A 181 10.31 -33.17 -20.36
CA ARG A 181 8.97 -33.76 -20.24
C ARG A 181 9.03 -35.28 -20.20
N GLN A 182 8.26 -35.85 -19.29
CA GLN A 182 8.09 -37.30 -19.20
C GLN A 182 6.91 -37.77 -20.06
N TYR A 183 5.87 -36.95 -20.22
CA TYR A 183 4.63 -37.37 -20.88
C TYR A 183 4.53 -36.84 -22.30
N HIS A 184 4.32 -37.74 -23.26
CA HIS A 184 4.23 -37.43 -24.69
C HIS A 184 2.77 -37.20 -25.10
N ARG A 185 2.16 -36.13 -24.57
CA ARG A 185 0.79 -35.71 -24.88
C ARG A 185 0.72 -34.24 -25.27
N SER A 186 -0.41 -33.81 -25.82
CA SER A 186 -0.68 -32.39 -26.07
C SER A 186 -0.53 -31.58 -24.78
N CYS A 187 0.15 -30.44 -24.86
CA CYS A 187 0.42 -29.54 -23.74
C CYS A 187 0.09 -28.11 -24.16
N ILE A 188 -0.49 -27.34 -23.25
CA ILE A 188 -0.70 -25.91 -23.43
C ILE A 188 0.50 -25.17 -22.86
N HIS A 189 1.14 -24.33 -23.66
CA HIS A 189 2.08 -23.33 -23.14
C HIS A 189 1.35 -22.00 -22.98
N HIS A 190 1.42 -21.42 -21.79
CA HIS A 190 0.84 -20.12 -21.47
C HIS A 190 1.91 -19.13 -21.04
N SER A 191 1.87 -17.95 -21.65
CA SER A 191 2.77 -16.85 -21.36
C SER A 191 1.96 -15.57 -21.22
N ASP A 192 2.25 -14.79 -20.20
CA ASP A 192 1.71 -13.45 -20.07
C ASP A 192 2.27 -12.55 -21.17
N ARG A 193 1.46 -11.58 -21.59
CA ARG A 193 1.84 -10.67 -22.68
C ARG A 193 2.80 -9.62 -22.14
N GLY A 194 4.09 -9.92 -22.19
CA GLY A 194 5.16 -8.94 -22.04
C GLY A 194 5.10 -7.88 -23.14
N LEU A 195 5.54 -6.67 -22.82
CA LEU A 195 5.43 -5.48 -23.66
C LEU A 195 6.62 -4.55 -23.58
#